data_AF-A0AA36I8Y2-F1
#
_entry.id   AF-A0AA36I8Y2-F1
#
_cell.length_a   1.000
_cell.length_b   1.000
_cell.length_c   1.000
_cell.angle_alpha   90.00
_cell.angle_beta   90.00
_cell.angle_gamma   90.00
#
_symmetry.space_group_name_H-M   'P 1'
#
loop_
_entity.id
_entity.type
_entity.pdbx_description
1 polymer ?
#
loop_
_entity_poly.entity_id
_entity_poly.type
_entity_poly.pdbx_seq_one_letter_code
_entity_poly.pdbx_strand_id
1 'polypeptide(L)'
;MSETVPRLNPGRGQTPPLSRGPAPVRLLRICLDERVLGGVEVNEASNLADVRSSIHEDAGASERYSFLFGGAPVSRRQEVRRKATDCFPFLTIIPEDARVALSGSGASLPNEAAINEPSGPEDASASLELQITDGPLEGTTLVLGEEVCRIGRHTSNTLVIPEAGISRFHCEIRFLEGEFCVKDLGSTTGSFFYLRPHGHFQMFPGLMVKLGETEMQVLSVTPPSEHADHAELVVLFLEGPLAGHKVSVPAGGVTIGRVSDNSLVLVQDGTVSAHHAMIFYEQGDFYITDLGSCNGTCLRLSPERAESGWHPILDGEVLGAGCSKIRCKVRLPEGSGTS
;
A
#
# COMPACT_ATOMS: atom_id res chain seq x y z
N MET A 1 -7.68 25.23 -81.89
CA MET A 1 -6.40 25.08 -81.15
C MET A 1 -6.76 24.45 -79.82
N SER A 2 -6.45 23.16 -79.71
CA SER A 2 -6.82 22.25 -78.65
C SER A 2 -5.70 22.20 -77.62
N GLU A 3 -5.94 22.73 -76.43
CA GLU A 3 -5.03 22.58 -75.29
C GLU A 3 -5.59 21.55 -74.30
N THR A 4 -4.82 20.48 -74.15
CA THR A 4 -5.09 19.30 -73.33
C THR A 4 -4.64 19.60 -71.90
N VAL A 5 -5.57 19.64 -70.95
CA VAL A 5 -5.26 19.75 -69.52
C VAL A 5 -4.88 18.36 -68.97
N PRO A 6 -3.70 18.17 -68.35
CA PRO A 6 -3.33 16.88 -67.79
C PRO A 6 -4.02 16.64 -66.44
N ARG A 7 -4.56 15.43 -66.25
CA ARG A 7 -5.15 14.96 -64.98
C ARG A 7 -4.03 14.62 -63.99
N LEU A 8 -4.00 15.32 -62.85
CA LEU A 8 -3.18 14.98 -61.68
C LEU A 8 -3.79 13.77 -60.95
N ASN A 9 -3.02 12.69 -60.84
CA ASN A 9 -3.32 11.56 -59.95
C ASN A 9 -3.15 12.00 -58.49
N PRO A 10 -4.10 11.71 -57.57
CA PRO A 10 -3.83 11.80 -56.15
C PRO A 10 -2.97 10.61 -55.76
N GLY A 11 -1.66 10.82 -55.66
CA GLY A 11 -0.74 9.88 -55.04
C GLY A 11 -1.18 9.60 -53.61
N ARG A 12 -1.31 8.31 -53.26
CA ARG A 12 -1.48 7.86 -51.88
C ARG A 12 -0.38 8.46 -51.03
N GLY A 13 -0.70 9.47 -50.23
CA GLY A 13 0.15 9.92 -49.14
C GLY A 13 0.24 8.80 -48.11
N GLN A 14 1.29 8.00 -48.19
CA GLN A 14 1.73 7.24 -47.03
C GLN A 14 2.25 8.29 -46.05
N THR A 15 1.47 8.58 -45.02
CA THR A 15 1.98 9.23 -43.81
C THR A 15 3.17 8.40 -43.31
N PRO A 16 4.37 8.99 -43.14
CA PRO A 16 5.45 8.27 -42.49
C PRO A 16 4.97 7.88 -41.09
N PRO A 17 5.31 6.69 -40.57
CA PRO A 17 4.94 6.34 -39.22
C PRO A 17 5.52 7.41 -38.29
N LEU A 18 4.64 8.00 -37.47
CA LEU A 18 5.02 8.87 -36.36
C LEU A 18 6.18 8.18 -35.65
N SER A 19 7.38 8.77 -35.72
CA SER A 19 8.50 8.31 -34.92
C SER A 19 8.03 8.42 -33.48
N ARG A 20 7.68 7.29 -32.86
CA ARG A 20 7.46 7.23 -31.42
C ARG A 20 8.76 7.78 -30.82
N GLY A 21 8.66 8.91 -30.13
CA GLY A 21 9.77 9.39 -29.30
C GLY A 21 10.24 8.25 -28.39
N PRO A 22 11.47 8.35 -27.84
CA PRO A 22 11.94 7.35 -26.89
C PRO A 22 10.86 7.11 -25.84
N ALA A 23 10.57 5.84 -25.56
CA ALA A 23 9.56 5.46 -24.57
C ALA A 23 9.88 6.18 -23.24
N PRO A 24 8.87 6.69 -22.53
CA PRO A 24 9.11 7.40 -21.29
C PRO A 24 9.90 6.51 -20.33
N VAL A 25 11.06 7.02 -19.92
CA VAL A 25 11.94 6.37 -18.95
C VAL A 25 11.51 6.83 -17.57
N ARG A 26 11.31 5.88 -16.66
CA ARG A 26 10.90 6.09 -15.27
C ARG A 26 11.95 5.50 -14.35
N LEU A 27 12.20 6.12 -13.20
CA LEU A 27 13.19 5.64 -12.24
C LEU A 27 12.56 4.60 -11.28
N LEU A 28 12.85 3.32 -11.49
CA LEU A 28 12.46 2.23 -10.61
C LEU A 28 13.46 2.13 -9.46
N ARG A 29 13.04 2.45 -8.25
CA ARG A 29 13.93 2.45 -7.07
C ARG A 29 14.17 1.03 -6.59
N ILE A 30 15.42 0.68 -6.31
CA ILE A 30 15.79 -0.65 -5.82
C ILE A 30 15.91 -0.57 -4.31
N CYS A 31 15.13 -1.37 -3.59
CA CYS A 31 15.18 -1.46 -2.13
C CYS A 31 15.86 -2.74 -1.72
N LEU A 32 16.87 -2.70 -0.85
CA LEU A 32 17.39 -3.88 -0.17
C LEU A 32 16.90 -3.84 1.27
N ASP A 33 16.08 -4.83 1.62
CA ASP A 33 15.25 -4.77 2.82
C ASP A 33 14.47 -3.43 2.83
N GLU A 34 14.76 -2.54 3.80
CA GLU A 34 14.10 -1.24 3.99
C GLU A 34 14.90 -0.04 3.46
N ARG A 35 16.05 -0.28 2.83
CA ARG A 35 16.95 0.77 2.36
C ARG A 35 16.85 0.94 0.85
N VAL A 36 16.58 2.15 0.39
CA VAL A 36 16.69 2.50 -1.04
C VAL A 36 18.18 2.53 -1.41
N LEU A 37 18.60 1.58 -2.25
CA LEU A 37 19.98 1.49 -2.75
C LEU A 37 20.27 2.46 -3.90
N GLY A 38 19.24 2.81 -4.67
CA GLY A 38 19.36 3.64 -5.86
C GLY A 38 18.16 3.45 -6.78
N GLY A 39 18.27 3.86 -8.04
CA GLY A 39 17.21 3.67 -9.03
C GLY A 39 17.76 3.21 -10.37
N VAL A 40 17.00 2.35 -11.03
CA VAL A 40 17.24 1.89 -12.39
C VAL A 40 16.24 2.57 -13.31
N GLU A 41 16.75 3.21 -14.35
CA GLU A 41 15.94 3.77 -15.42
C GLU A 41 15.30 2.65 -16.24
N VAL A 42 13.97 2.60 -16.26
CA VAL A 42 13.19 1.56 -16.95
C VAL A 42 12.10 2.18 -17.81
N ASN A 43 11.72 1.50 -18.88
CA ASN A 43 10.63 1.90 -19.76
C ASN A 43 9.61 0.76 -19.92
N GLU A 44 8.55 0.97 -20.71
CA GLU A 44 7.47 -0.01 -20.96
C GLU A 44 7.93 -1.37 -21.52
N ALA A 45 9.13 -1.43 -22.10
CA ALA A 45 9.73 -2.66 -22.62
C ALA A 45 10.69 -3.33 -21.63
N SER A 46 11.11 -2.63 -20.56
CA SER A 46 12.01 -3.17 -19.55
C SER A 46 11.34 -4.28 -18.73
N ASN A 47 12.05 -5.39 -18.56
CA ASN A 47 11.68 -6.49 -17.66
C ASN A 47 12.63 -6.56 -16.45
N LEU A 48 12.34 -7.41 -15.48
CA LEU A 48 13.18 -7.51 -14.26
C LEU A 48 14.57 -8.09 -14.51
N ALA A 49 14.78 -8.85 -15.59
CA ALA A 49 16.13 -9.30 -15.96
C ALA A 49 16.98 -8.14 -16.50
N ASP A 50 16.36 -7.18 -17.20
CA ASP A 50 17.02 -5.94 -17.61
C ASP A 50 17.41 -5.12 -16.37
N VAL A 51 16.48 -4.96 -15.42
CA VAL A 51 16.72 -4.25 -14.15
C VAL A 51 17.89 -4.87 -13.39
N ARG A 52 17.91 -6.20 -13.30
CA ARG A 52 19.00 -6.92 -12.64
C ARG A 52 20.37 -6.62 -13.25
N SER A 53 20.43 -6.53 -14.57
CA SER A 53 21.67 -6.25 -15.30
C SER A 53 22.17 -4.82 -15.08
N SER A 54 21.29 -3.92 -14.64
CA SER A 54 21.59 -2.51 -14.33
C SER A 54 21.92 -2.24 -12.86
N ILE A 55 21.70 -3.20 -11.95
CA ILE A 55 22.10 -3.06 -10.54
C ILE A 55 23.61 -3.29 -10.44
N HIS A 56 24.37 -2.24 -10.15
CA HIS A 56 25.82 -2.29 -9.98
C HIS A 56 26.22 -2.83 -8.58
N GLU A 57 27.34 -3.57 -8.50
CA GLU A 57 27.87 -4.16 -7.25
C GLU A 57 28.17 -3.11 -6.16
N ASP A 58 28.51 -1.88 -6.56
CA ASP A 58 28.83 -0.77 -5.64
C ASP A 58 27.62 -0.32 -4.77
N ALA A 59 26.41 -0.79 -5.08
CA ALA A 59 25.19 -0.49 -4.32
C ALA A 59 25.04 -1.35 -3.03
N GLY A 60 26.00 -2.23 -2.72
CA GLY A 60 25.95 -3.07 -1.51
C GLY A 60 25.03 -4.30 -1.61
N ALA A 61 24.48 -4.57 -2.79
CA ALA A 61 23.78 -5.82 -3.08
C ALA A 61 24.80 -6.91 -3.46
N SER A 62 25.02 -7.89 -2.57
CA SER A 62 25.70 -9.15 -2.92
C SER A 62 25.07 -9.75 -4.19
N GLU A 63 25.84 -10.32 -5.14
CA GLU A 63 25.31 -10.97 -6.37
C GLU A 63 24.18 -12.00 -6.12
N ARG A 64 24.00 -12.42 -4.86
CA ARG A 64 22.98 -13.37 -4.41
C ARG A 64 21.80 -12.64 -3.75
N TYR A 65 20.92 -12.08 -4.57
CA TYR A 65 19.61 -11.58 -4.13
C TYR A 65 18.46 -12.08 -5.01
N SER A 66 17.28 -12.21 -4.41
CA SER A 66 16.02 -12.44 -5.10
C SER A 66 15.20 -11.16 -5.13
N PHE A 67 14.55 -10.84 -6.26
CA PHE A 67 13.52 -9.80 -6.27
C PHE A 67 12.29 -10.28 -5.52
N LEU A 68 11.58 -9.38 -4.85
CA LEU A 68 10.26 -9.62 -4.31
C LEU A 68 9.22 -8.93 -5.17
N PHE A 69 8.12 -9.65 -5.42
CA PHE A 69 6.93 -9.10 -6.05
C PHE A 69 5.70 -9.61 -5.31
N GLY A 70 4.85 -8.72 -4.81
CA GLY A 70 3.68 -9.11 -4.01
C GLY A 70 4.03 -9.93 -2.76
N GLY A 71 5.20 -9.69 -2.17
CA GLY A 71 5.69 -10.43 -0.99
C GLY A 71 6.33 -11.79 -1.29
N ALA A 72 6.39 -12.23 -2.56
CA ALA A 72 6.97 -13.52 -2.93
C ALA A 72 8.27 -13.36 -3.75
N PRO A 73 9.29 -14.23 -3.54
CA PRO A 73 10.48 -14.25 -4.37
C PRO A 73 10.18 -14.53 -5.84
N VAL A 74 10.75 -13.73 -6.73
CA VAL A 74 10.67 -13.88 -8.18
C VAL A 74 11.83 -14.76 -8.64
N SER A 75 11.53 -15.86 -9.32
CA SER A 75 12.55 -16.72 -9.94
C SER A 75 13.13 -16.08 -11.21
N ARG A 76 14.35 -16.46 -11.60
CA ARG A 76 15.00 -15.98 -12.84
C ARG A 76 14.15 -16.16 -14.11
N ARG A 77 13.33 -17.22 -14.18
CA ARG A 77 12.40 -17.44 -15.29
C ARG A 77 11.24 -16.43 -15.29
N GLN A 78 10.78 -16.01 -14.10
CA GLN A 78 9.74 -15.00 -13.96
C GLN A 78 10.27 -13.59 -14.22
N GLU A 79 11.55 -13.32 -13.94
CA GLU A 79 12.17 -12.01 -14.19
C GLU A 79 12.08 -11.57 -15.66
N VAL A 80 12.30 -12.50 -16.60
CA VAL A 80 12.21 -12.24 -18.04
C VAL A 80 10.77 -11.94 -18.50
N ARG A 81 9.77 -12.42 -17.75
CA ARG A 81 8.34 -12.32 -18.13
C ARG A 81 7.60 -11.20 -17.41
N ARG A 82 8.15 -10.69 -16.31
CA ARG A 82 7.56 -9.60 -15.52
C ARG A 82 8.08 -8.27 -16.02
N LYS A 83 7.19 -7.32 -16.26
CA LYS A 83 7.60 -5.97 -16.61
C LYS A 83 8.19 -5.30 -15.38
N ALA A 84 9.25 -4.52 -15.58
CA ALA A 84 9.78 -3.64 -14.57
C ALA A 84 8.76 -2.57 -14.18
N THR A 85 7.90 -2.17 -15.12
CA THR A 85 6.83 -1.20 -14.88
C THR A 85 5.78 -1.67 -13.88
N ASP A 86 5.59 -2.99 -13.72
CA ASP A 86 4.67 -3.57 -12.72
C ASP A 86 5.21 -3.44 -11.30
N CYS A 87 6.51 -3.18 -11.16
CA CYS A 87 7.18 -3.03 -9.86
C CYS A 87 7.30 -1.55 -9.47
N PHE A 88 6.62 -0.64 -10.16
CA PHE A 88 6.72 0.75 -9.75
C PHE A 88 6.05 1.03 -8.40
N PRO A 89 6.63 1.96 -7.63
CA PRO A 89 7.89 2.67 -7.91
C PRO A 89 9.13 1.98 -7.31
N PHE A 90 8.98 0.82 -6.65
CA PHE A 90 10.04 0.09 -5.96
C PHE A 90 10.12 -1.39 -6.33
N LEU A 91 11.33 -1.85 -6.61
CA LEU A 91 11.65 -3.26 -6.69
C LEU A 91 12.49 -3.65 -5.47
N THR A 92 11.88 -4.43 -4.58
CA THR A 92 12.57 -4.95 -3.40
C THR A 92 13.45 -6.13 -3.78
N ILE A 93 14.69 -6.14 -3.28
CA ILE A 93 15.63 -7.24 -3.32
C ILE A 93 15.86 -7.73 -1.90
N ILE A 94 15.99 -9.04 -1.74
CA ILE A 94 16.36 -9.69 -0.48
C ILE A 94 17.61 -10.54 -0.67
N PRO A 95 18.56 -10.55 0.27
CA PRO A 95 19.70 -11.47 0.21
C PRO A 95 19.23 -12.93 0.18
N GLU A 96 19.79 -13.76 -0.70
CA GLU A 96 19.46 -15.19 -0.73
C GLU A 96 19.90 -15.92 0.55
N ASP A 97 20.91 -15.39 1.24
CA ASP A 97 21.44 -15.92 2.50
C ASP A 97 20.48 -15.64 3.68
N ALA A 98 19.56 -14.66 3.55
CA ALA A 98 18.50 -14.40 4.52
C ALA A 98 17.39 -15.48 4.50
N ARG A 99 17.43 -16.42 3.55
CA ARG A 99 16.50 -17.56 3.47
C ARG A 99 16.58 -18.55 4.64
N VAL A 100 17.54 -18.39 5.56
CA VAL A 100 17.77 -19.34 6.67
C VAL A 100 16.91 -19.06 7.91
N ALA A 101 16.13 -17.98 7.99
CA ALA A 101 15.28 -17.73 9.18
C ALA A 101 13.84 -18.27 9.10
N LEU A 102 13.41 -18.91 8.00
CA LEU A 102 12.04 -19.44 7.85
C LEU A 102 12.03 -20.87 7.30
N SER A 103 12.83 -21.75 7.89
CA SER A 103 12.60 -23.20 7.78
C SER A 103 13.25 -23.94 8.96
N GLY A 104 12.43 -24.39 9.91
CA GLY A 104 12.87 -25.37 10.90
C GLY A 104 12.34 -25.18 12.32
N SER A 105 11.10 -25.60 12.58
CA SER A 105 10.88 -26.50 13.70
C SER A 105 9.67 -27.40 13.38
N GLY A 106 9.99 -28.66 13.08
CA GLY A 106 9.00 -29.72 13.03
C GLY A 106 8.64 -30.10 14.46
N ALA A 107 7.35 -29.99 14.79
CA ALA A 107 6.76 -30.72 15.89
C ALA A 107 5.63 -31.57 15.30
N SER A 108 5.79 -32.88 15.41
CA SER A 108 4.83 -33.90 14.99
C SER A 108 3.54 -33.76 15.80
N LEU A 109 2.39 -33.75 15.13
CA LEU A 109 1.08 -33.88 15.78
C LEU A 109 0.65 -35.36 15.79
N PRO A 110 0.22 -35.92 16.94
CA PRO A 110 -0.41 -37.24 16.97
C PRO A 110 -1.93 -37.16 16.77
N ASN A 111 -2.42 -38.12 15.99
CA ASN A 111 -3.77 -38.66 15.82
C ASN A 111 -4.94 -37.76 15.40
N GLU A 112 -5.45 -38.10 14.21
CA GLU A 112 -6.82 -37.91 13.77
C GLU A 112 -7.82 -38.35 14.85
N ALA A 113 -8.66 -37.41 15.28
CA ALA A 113 -9.95 -37.68 15.88
C ALA A 113 -10.95 -36.67 15.33
N ALA A 114 -11.72 -37.13 14.34
CA ALA A 114 -12.99 -36.62 13.83
C ALA A 114 -13.31 -35.13 14.09
N ILE A 115 -12.96 -34.27 13.14
CA ILE A 115 -13.62 -32.97 12.98
C ILE A 115 -14.92 -33.25 12.23
N ASN A 116 -16.06 -33.04 12.88
CA ASN A 116 -17.33 -32.96 12.15
C ASN A 116 -17.27 -31.73 11.24
N GLU A 117 -17.31 -31.94 9.92
CA GLU A 117 -17.58 -30.88 8.96
C GLU A 117 -18.98 -30.30 9.25
N PRO A 118 -19.14 -28.97 9.41
CA PRO A 118 -20.46 -28.40 9.42
C PRO A 118 -21.04 -28.47 8.00
N SER A 119 -22.14 -29.21 7.87
CA SER A 119 -22.89 -29.38 6.63
C SER A 119 -23.87 -28.20 6.45
N GLY A 120 -23.67 -27.43 5.36
CA GLY A 120 -24.71 -26.66 4.62
C GLY A 120 -24.59 -25.12 4.65
N PRO A 121 -25.20 -24.37 3.68
CA PRO A 121 -25.81 -24.75 2.39
C PRO A 121 -25.10 -24.14 1.15
N GLU A 122 -25.46 -24.62 -0.04
CA GLU A 122 -25.02 -24.20 -1.39
C GLU A 122 -25.60 -22.84 -1.87
N ASP A 123 -25.59 -21.78 -1.05
CA ASP A 123 -26.01 -20.44 -1.50
C ASP A 123 -24.96 -19.38 -1.15
N ALA A 124 -24.49 -18.68 -2.17
CA ALA A 124 -23.33 -17.80 -2.14
C ALA A 124 -23.59 -16.50 -1.35
N SER A 125 -23.36 -16.52 -0.03
CA SER A 125 -23.36 -15.31 0.83
C SER A 125 -21.93 -14.74 0.97
N ALA A 126 -21.80 -13.42 0.95
CA ALA A 126 -20.51 -12.76 1.23
C ALA A 126 -20.05 -13.06 2.67
N SER A 127 -18.74 -13.20 2.87
CA SER A 127 -18.15 -13.42 4.19
C SER A 127 -16.88 -12.60 4.41
N LEU A 128 -16.70 -12.12 5.63
CA LEU A 128 -15.51 -11.43 6.09
C LEU A 128 -14.93 -12.17 7.29
N GLU A 129 -13.71 -12.69 7.13
CA GLU A 129 -12.95 -13.29 8.23
C GLU A 129 -12.03 -12.21 8.84
N LEU A 130 -12.18 -11.99 10.15
CA LEU A 130 -11.42 -11.06 10.97
C LEU A 130 -10.48 -11.86 11.87
N GLN A 131 -9.18 -11.78 11.62
CA GLN A 131 -8.16 -12.41 12.45
C GLN A 131 -7.41 -11.35 13.25
N ILE A 132 -7.44 -11.43 14.58
CA ILE A 132 -6.69 -10.51 15.46
C ILE A 132 -5.23 -10.95 15.50
N THR A 133 -4.34 -10.06 15.08
CA THR A 133 -2.90 -10.35 14.94
C THR A 133 -2.03 -9.60 15.94
N ASP A 134 -2.61 -8.68 16.70
CA ASP A 134 -1.91 -7.90 17.74
C ASP A 134 -2.93 -7.43 18.79
N GLY A 135 -2.50 -7.32 20.04
CA GLY A 135 -3.34 -7.00 21.19
C GLY A 135 -3.79 -8.23 21.99
N PRO A 136 -4.74 -8.07 22.92
CA PRO A 136 -5.02 -9.03 23.99
C PRO A 136 -5.84 -10.22 23.52
N LEU A 137 -6.39 -10.13 22.32
CA LEU A 137 -7.17 -11.18 21.66
C LEU A 137 -6.40 -11.79 20.49
N GLU A 138 -5.07 -11.57 20.40
CA GLU A 138 -4.23 -12.16 19.36
C GLU A 138 -4.51 -13.66 19.15
N GLY A 139 -4.61 -14.07 17.89
CA GLY A 139 -4.94 -15.43 17.48
C GLY A 139 -6.43 -15.73 17.39
N THR A 140 -7.30 -14.82 17.86
CA THR A 140 -8.76 -14.97 17.72
C THR A 140 -9.19 -14.70 16.28
N THR A 141 -10.09 -15.54 15.76
CA THR A 141 -10.73 -15.35 14.47
C THR A 141 -12.25 -15.28 14.62
N LEU A 142 -12.87 -14.32 13.92
CA LEU A 142 -14.32 -14.16 13.80
C LEU A 142 -14.69 -14.16 12.32
N VAL A 143 -15.72 -14.93 11.94
CA VAL A 143 -16.28 -14.90 10.59
C VAL A 143 -17.62 -14.18 10.62
N LEU A 144 -17.77 -13.19 9.76
CA LEU A 144 -18.96 -12.39 9.59
C LEU A 144 -19.62 -12.75 8.26
N GLY A 145 -20.95 -12.85 8.27
CA GLY A 145 -21.76 -12.73 7.05
C GLY A 145 -22.08 -11.27 6.76
N GLU A 146 -23.27 -11.00 6.21
CA GLU A 146 -23.70 -9.64 5.84
C GLU A 146 -24.24 -8.80 7.03
N GLU A 147 -24.30 -9.40 8.22
CA GLU A 147 -24.78 -8.77 9.44
C GLU A 147 -23.83 -7.68 9.97
N VAL A 148 -24.38 -6.73 10.72
CA VAL A 148 -23.60 -5.64 11.32
C VAL A 148 -22.66 -6.17 12.40
N CYS A 149 -21.36 -5.85 12.28
CA CYS A 149 -20.37 -6.14 13.31
C CYS A 149 -19.96 -4.85 14.02
N ARG A 150 -20.29 -4.72 15.30
CA ARG A 150 -19.79 -3.62 16.15
C ARG A 150 -18.53 -4.05 16.88
N ILE A 151 -17.54 -3.18 16.90
CA ILE A 151 -16.26 -3.39 17.59
C ILE A 151 -16.12 -2.33 18.69
N GLY A 152 -15.76 -2.76 19.90
CA GLY A 152 -15.49 -1.84 21.01
C GLY A 152 -15.39 -2.55 22.36
N ARG A 153 -15.00 -1.84 23.41
CA ARG A 153 -14.81 -2.47 24.73
C ARG A 153 -16.08 -2.78 25.50
N HIS A 154 -17.22 -2.22 25.10
CA HIS A 154 -18.48 -2.49 25.78
C HIS A 154 -18.96 -3.91 25.44
N THR A 155 -19.55 -4.60 26.42
CA THR A 155 -19.97 -6.01 26.30
C THR A 155 -21.14 -6.23 25.33
N SER A 156 -21.78 -5.17 24.85
CA SER A 156 -22.87 -5.24 23.87
C SER A 156 -22.40 -5.22 22.41
N ASN A 157 -21.09 -5.20 22.16
CA ASN A 157 -20.53 -5.25 20.81
C ASN A 157 -20.41 -6.68 20.31
N THR A 158 -20.40 -6.84 18.99
CA THR A 158 -20.17 -8.14 18.33
C THR A 158 -18.75 -8.63 18.61
N LEU A 159 -17.76 -7.76 18.45
CA LEU A 159 -16.37 -8.00 18.82
C LEU A 159 -15.99 -7.12 20.02
N VAL A 160 -15.88 -7.75 21.18
CA VAL A 160 -15.54 -7.07 22.44
C VAL A 160 -14.03 -7.11 22.65
N ILE A 161 -13.35 -5.96 22.54
CA ILE A 161 -11.91 -5.82 22.82
C ILE A 161 -11.74 -5.10 24.18
N PRO A 162 -11.44 -5.81 25.28
CA PRO A 162 -11.52 -5.27 26.63
C PRO A 162 -10.29 -4.44 27.03
N GLU A 163 -9.94 -3.44 26.23
CA GLU A 163 -8.78 -2.56 26.46
C GLU A 163 -9.15 -1.11 26.72
N ALA A 164 -8.28 -0.42 27.44
CA ALA A 164 -8.45 1.00 27.76
C ALA A 164 -8.36 1.90 26.50
N GLY A 165 -7.51 1.53 25.54
CA GLY A 165 -7.38 2.24 24.26
C GLY A 165 -8.59 2.10 23.34
N ILE A 166 -9.52 1.20 23.65
CA ILE A 166 -10.70 0.95 22.81
C ILE A 166 -11.90 1.71 23.37
N SER A 167 -12.51 2.57 22.56
CA SER A 167 -13.80 3.20 22.87
C SER A 167 -14.91 2.17 23.15
N ARG A 168 -15.93 2.55 23.93
CA ARG A 168 -17.07 1.67 24.23
C ARG A 168 -17.74 1.16 22.96
N PHE A 169 -17.90 2.06 21.99
CA PHE A 169 -18.30 1.79 20.62
C PHE A 169 -17.22 2.45 19.76
N HIS A 170 -16.39 1.66 19.09
CA HIS A 170 -15.15 2.16 18.47
C HIS A 170 -15.35 2.32 16.97
N CYS A 171 -15.70 1.23 16.30
CA CYS A 171 -16.03 1.21 14.89
C CYS A 171 -17.10 0.17 14.61
N GLU A 172 -17.69 0.26 13.43
CA GLU A 172 -18.72 -0.65 12.95
C GLU A 172 -18.39 -1.10 11.54
N ILE A 173 -18.58 -2.38 11.25
CA ILE A 173 -18.45 -2.98 9.93
C ILE A 173 -19.83 -3.39 9.44
N ARG A 174 -20.14 -3.08 8.18
CA ARG A 174 -21.37 -3.46 7.49
C ARG A 174 -21.08 -4.00 6.10
N PHE A 175 -21.95 -4.86 5.61
CA PHE A 175 -22.01 -5.17 4.20
C PHE A 175 -22.94 -4.16 3.50
N LEU A 176 -22.38 -3.36 2.60
CA LEU A 176 -23.08 -2.29 1.86
C LEU A 176 -22.75 -2.42 0.38
N GLU A 177 -23.77 -2.42 -0.47
CA GLU A 177 -23.62 -2.38 -1.93
C GLU A 177 -22.68 -3.47 -2.51
N GLY A 178 -22.62 -4.64 -1.87
CA GLY A 178 -21.78 -5.76 -2.31
C GLY A 178 -20.37 -5.78 -1.71
N GLU A 179 -20.04 -4.84 -0.83
CA GLU A 179 -18.72 -4.71 -0.20
C GLU A 179 -18.82 -4.66 1.33
N PHE A 180 -17.77 -5.10 2.02
CA PHE A 180 -17.63 -4.85 3.45
C PHE A 180 -17.03 -3.47 3.68
N CYS A 181 -17.68 -2.65 4.48
CA CYS A 181 -17.25 -1.29 4.79
C CYS A 181 -17.13 -1.09 6.30
N VAL A 182 -16.10 -0.35 6.73
CA VAL A 182 -15.90 0.08 8.12
C VAL A 182 -16.21 1.56 8.28
N LYS A 183 -16.73 1.92 9.45
CA LYS A 183 -16.92 3.30 9.89
C LYS A 183 -16.41 3.46 11.32
N ASP A 184 -15.53 4.42 11.56
CA ASP A 184 -15.17 4.88 12.90
C ASP A 184 -16.34 5.65 13.53
N LEU A 185 -16.65 5.36 14.80
CA LEU A 185 -17.78 5.93 15.54
C LEU A 185 -17.37 7.11 16.44
N GLY A 186 -16.33 7.85 16.08
CA GLY A 186 -15.78 8.91 16.92
C GLY A 186 -14.91 8.34 18.04
N SER A 187 -14.08 7.35 17.71
CA SER A 187 -13.20 6.71 18.68
C SER A 187 -12.15 7.69 19.23
N THR A 188 -11.66 7.43 20.45
CA THR A 188 -10.68 8.31 21.09
C THR A 188 -9.29 8.15 20.48
N THR A 189 -8.88 6.91 20.21
CA THR A 189 -7.55 6.62 19.67
C THR A 189 -7.53 6.50 18.15
N GLY A 190 -8.69 6.52 17.49
CA GLY A 190 -8.82 6.34 16.06
C GLY A 190 -8.91 4.87 15.61
N SER A 191 -9.53 4.71 14.44
CA SER A 191 -9.44 3.52 13.58
C SER A 191 -8.52 3.81 12.40
N PHE A 192 -7.80 2.78 11.94
CA PHE A 192 -6.73 2.94 10.95
C PHE A 192 -6.73 1.84 9.89
N PHE A 193 -6.26 2.13 8.68
CA PHE A 193 -5.82 1.11 7.74
C PHE A 193 -4.30 1.10 7.63
N TYR A 194 -3.70 -0.06 7.87
CA TYR A 194 -2.26 -0.23 7.71
C TYR A 194 -1.92 -0.49 6.26
N LEU A 195 -0.95 0.28 5.75
CA LEU A 195 -0.40 0.02 4.44
C LEU A 195 0.35 -1.31 4.46
N ARG A 196 0.16 -2.10 3.41
CA ARG A 196 1.06 -3.23 3.17
C ARG A 196 2.46 -2.66 2.93
N PRO A 197 3.53 -3.33 3.40
CA PRO A 197 4.89 -2.96 3.04
C PRO A 197 5.02 -2.87 1.51
N HIS A 198 5.57 -1.75 1.04
CA HIS A 198 5.70 -1.40 -0.38
C HIS A 198 4.38 -1.25 -1.15
N GLY A 199 3.23 -1.33 -0.48
CA GLY A 199 1.94 -0.89 -1.02
C GLY A 199 1.89 0.63 -1.05
N HIS A 200 1.30 1.19 -2.10
CA HIS A 200 1.16 2.64 -2.25
C HIS A 200 -0.30 3.07 -2.11
N PHE A 201 -0.50 4.25 -1.52
CA PHE A 201 -1.81 4.85 -1.34
C PHE A 201 -1.80 6.29 -1.83
N GLN A 202 -2.78 6.67 -2.64
CA GLN A 202 -2.87 8.02 -3.21
C GLN A 202 -3.12 9.04 -2.10
N MET A 203 -2.33 10.11 -2.10
CA MET A 203 -2.47 11.22 -1.18
C MET A 203 -3.41 12.27 -1.76
N PHE A 204 -4.47 12.57 -1.03
CA PHE A 204 -5.46 13.59 -1.38
C PHE A 204 -5.71 14.54 -0.21
N PRO A 205 -6.16 15.77 -0.45
CA PRO A 205 -6.46 16.73 0.61
C PRO A 205 -7.38 16.16 1.69
N GLY A 206 -7.00 16.34 2.95
CA GLY A 206 -7.69 15.83 4.13
C GLY A 206 -7.20 14.46 4.62
N LEU A 207 -6.45 13.69 3.81
CA LEU A 207 -5.90 12.40 4.21
C LEU A 207 -4.99 12.56 5.44
N MET A 208 -5.21 11.72 6.45
CA MET A 208 -4.38 11.66 7.65
C MET A 208 -3.53 10.39 7.64
N VAL A 209 -2.24 10.56 7.87
CA VAL A 209 -1.24 9.50 7.85
C VAL A 209 -0.52 9.49 9.20
N LYS A 210 -0.33 8.30 9.75
CA LYS A 210 0.43 8.08 10.98
C LYS A 210 1.59 7.12 10.73
N LEU A 211 2.75 7.51 11.23
CA LEU A 211 4.01 6.75 11.24
C LEU A 211 4.61 6.85 12.64
N GLY A 212 4.51 5.77 13.42
CA GLY A 212 4.86 5.83 14.84
C GLY A 212 3.94 6.78 15.62
N GLU A 213 4.52 7.71 16.38
CA GLU A 213 3.82 8.78 17.11
C GLU A 213 3.59 10.03 16.25
N THR A 214 4.20 10.08 15.06
CA THR A 214 4.06 11.19 14.14
C THR A 214 2.78 11.04 13.31
N GLU A 215 1.90 12.04 13.40
CA GLU A 215 0.68 12.13 12.60
C GLU A 215 0.70 13.37 11.73
N MET A 216 0.35 13.21 10.45
CA MET A 216 0.33 14.29 9.46
C MET A 216 -0.95 14.28 8.65
N GLN A 217 -1.41 15.47 8.24
CA GLN A 217 -2.55 15.66 7.36
C GLN A 217 -2.12 16.31 6.05
N VAL A 218 -2.63 15.79 4.93
CA VAL A 218 -2.49 16.43 3.63
C VAL A 218 -3.38 17.67 3.59
N LEU A 219 -2.78 18.85 3.45
CA LEU A 219 -3.52 20.11 3.33
C LEU A 219 -3.93 20.39 1.88
N SER A 220 -3.02 20.18 0.94
CA SER A 220 -3.25 20.46 -0.47
C SER A 220 -2.38 19.60 -1.36
N VAL A 221 -2.90 19.30 -2.54
CA VAL A 221 -2.19 18.69 -3.67
C VAL A 221 -2.32 19.66 -4.83
N THR A 222 -1.20 20.22 -5.28
CA THR A 222 -1.13 21.10 -6.43
C THR A 222 -0.55 20.31 -7.60
N PRO A 223 -1.35 19.97 -8.62
CA PRO A 223 -0.84 19.29 -9.80
C PRO A 223 0.06 20.24 -10.64
N PRO A 224 0.93 19.71 -11.50
CA PRO A 224 1.64 20.52 -12.48
C PRO A 224 0.62 21.19 -13.39
N SER A 225 0.78 22.49 -13.66
CA SER A 225 -0.10 23.25 -14.55
C SER A 225 0.73 24.07 -15.53
N GLU A 226 0.11 24.62 -16.58
CA GLU A 226 0.81 25.50 -17.54
C GLU A 226 1.47 26.73 -16.87
N HIS A 227 1.04 27.08 -15.64
CA HIS A 227 1.56 28.20 -14.86
C HIS A 227 2.40 27.76 -13.65
N ALA A 228 2.50 26.45 -13.40
CA ALA A 228 3.28 25.85 -12.32
C ALA A 228 4.04 24.64 -12.87
N ASP A 229 5.33 24.83 -13.13
CA ASP A 229 6.21 23.81 -13.72
C ASP A 229 6.44 22.60 -12.80
N HIS A 230 5.90 22.60 -11.57
CA HIS A 230 6.15 21.58 -10.56
C HIS A 230 4.87 21.20 -9.79
N ALA A 231 4.70 19.91 -9.55
CA ALA A 231 3.71 19.40 -8.60
C ALA A 231 4.21 19.57 -7.17
N GLU A 232 3.30 19.89 -6.25
CA GLU A 232 3.61 20.09 -4.84
C GLU A 232 2.49 19.50 -3.95
N LEU A 233 2.89 18.79 -2.90
CA LEU A 233 2.01 18.32 -1.83
C LEU A 233 2.39 19.05 -0.55
N VAL A 234 1.42 19.59 0.18
CA VAL A 234 1.67 20.23 1.48
C VAL A 234 1.08 19.36 2.58
N VAL A 235 1.93 18.95 3.54
CA VAL A 235 1.52 18.20 4.73
C VAL A 235 1.67 19.05 6.00
N LEU A 236 0.72 18.93 6.92
CA LEU A 236 0.76 19.53 8.26
C LEU A 236 0.98 18.43 9.28
N PHE A 237 1.98 18.58 10.14
CA PHE A 237 2.20 17.70 11.28
C PHE A 237 1.22 18.06 12.39
N LEU A 238 0.41 17.10 12.81
CA LEU A 238 -0.57 17.23 13.88
C LEU A 238 0.01 16.77 15.22
N GLU A 239 0.75 15.66 15.21
CA GLU A 239 1.39 15.05 16.39
C GLU A 239 2.85 14.70 16.10
N GLY A 240 3.62 14.45 17.16
CA GLY A 240 5.04 14.10 17.11
C GLY A 240 5.99 15.31 17.14
N PRO A 241 7.29 15.09 16.92
CA PRO A 241 8.33 16.11 17.12
C PRO A 241 8.18 17.37 16.23
N LEU A 242 7.49 17.24 15.10
CA LEU A 242 7.26 18.33 14.16
C LEU A 242 5.85 18.93 14.27
N ALA A 243 5.09 18.65 15.32
CA ALA A 243 3.72 19.15 15.47
C ALA A 243 3.62 20.67 15.22
N GLY A 244 2.64 21.06 14.40
CA GLY A 244 2.40 22.44 13.95
C GLY A 244 3.20 22.87 12.73
N HIS A 245 4.23 22.13 12.31
CA HIS A 245 5.00 22.46 11.11
C HIS A 245 4.28 22.02 9.83
N LYS A 246 4.44 22.82 8.77
CA LYS A 246 4.05 22.47 7.41
C LYS A 246 5.28 22.12 6.60
N VAL A 247 5.20 21.05 5.82
CA VAL A 247 6.26 20.60 4.92
C VAL A 247 5.70 20.51 3.50
N SER A 248 6.42 21.12 2.56
CA SER A 248 6.18 20.96 1.13
C SER A 248 6.97 19.77 0.61
N VAL A 249 6.27 18.88 -0.08
CA VAL A 249 6.80 17.71 -0.75
C VAL A 249 6.82 18.00 -2.25
N PRO A 250 8.01 18.13 -2.87
CA PRO A 250 8.12 18.37 -4.30
C PRO A 250 7.82 17.09 -5.10
N ALA A 251 7.60 17.23 -6.41
CA ALA A 251 7.45 16.09 -7.33
C ALA A 251 8.61 15.07 -7.29
N GLY A 252 9.80 15.47 -6.84
CA GLY A 252 10.92 14.54 -6.61
C GLY A 252 10.66 13.48 -5.52
N GLY A 253 9.62 13.69 -4.70
CA GLY A 253 9.30 12.88 -3.53
C GLY A 253 10.16 13.22 -2.31
N VAL A 254 9.82 12.61 -1.18
CA VAL A 254 10.58 12.70 0.07
C VAL A 254 10.63 11.33 0.74
N THR A 255 11.81 10.95 1.22
CA THR A 255 11.96 9.83 2.16
C THR A 255 11.78 10.33 3.58
N ILE A 256 11.10 9.54 4.41
CA ILE A 256 10.78 9.87 5.79
C ILE A 256 11.37 8.79 6.69
N GLY A 257 12.10 9.20 7.71
CA GLY A 257 12.66 8.26 8.67
C GLY A 257 13.54 8.94 9.72
N ARG A 258 14.14 8.13 10.59
CA ARG A 258 14.89 8.63 11.75
C ARG A 258 16.35 8.96 11.46
N VAL A 259 16.94 8.41 10.40
CA VAL A 259 18.35 8.66 10.02
C VAL A 259 18.51 9.82 9.04
N SER A 260 19.69 10.43 9.05
CA SER A 260 19.98 11.73 8.42
C SER A 260 20.04 11.74 6.89
N ASP A 261 20.03 10.57 6.24
CA ASP A 261 19.99 10.44 4.78
C ASP A 261 18.55 10.45 4.23
N ASN A 262 17.53 10.57 5.11
CA ASN A 262 16.17 10.86 4.68
C ASN A 262 15.98 12.35 4.35
N SER A 263 15.09 12.65 3.40
CA SER A 263 14.71 14.03 3.09
C SER A 263 13.97 14.71 4.25
N LEU A 264 13.14 13.95 4.97
CA LEU A 264 12.45 14.37 6.18
C LEU A 264 12.91 13.50 7.35
N VAL A 265 13.68 14.09 8.26
CA VAL A 265 14.32 13.36 9.36
C VAL A 265 13.56 13.58 10.67
N LEU A 266 13.08 12.50 11.28
CA LEU A 266 12.33 12.48 12.54
C LEU A 266 13.18 11.89 13.68
N VAL A 267 14.37 12.46 13.94
CA VAL A 267 15.37 11.91 14.89
C VAL A 267 14.80 11.65 16.29
N GLN A 268 13.89 12.51 16.73
CA GLN A 268 13.33 12.50 18.10
C GLN A 268 12.19 11.49 18.29
N ASP A 269 11.66 10.91 17.21
CA ASP A 269 10.59 9.92 17.29
C ASP A 269 11.18 8.50 17.31
N GLY A 270 11.29 7.92 18.50
CA GLY A 270 11.84 6.56 18.69
C GLY A 270 10.97 5.46 18.07
N THR A 271 9.72 5.74 17.73
CA THR A 271 8.79 4.80 17.11
C THR A 271 8.86 4.81 15.58
N VAL A 272 9.66 5.73 15.01
CA VAL A 272 9.92 5.81 13.58
C VAL A 272 11.19 5.01 13.22
N SER A 273 11.05 4.07 12.29
CA SER A 273 12.17 3.34 11.67
C SER A 273 13.21 4.26 11.02
N ALA A 274 14.43 3.73 10.83
CA ALA A 274 15.51 4.43 10.15
C ALA A 274 15.06 4.98 8.78
N HIS A 275 14.46 4.13 7.96
CA HIS A 275 13.69 4.50 6.77
C HIS A 275 12.29 3.94 7.00
N HIS A 276 11.28 4.81 7.07
CA HIS A 276 9.94 4.41 7.52
C HIS A 276 8.95 4.41 6.37
N ALA A 277 8.90 5.52 5.64
CA ALA A 277 7.94 5.73 4.57
C ALA A 277 8.57 6.57 3.47
N MET A 278 7.95 6.54 2.30
CA MET A 278 8.30 7.43 1.21
C MET A 278 7.04 8.01 0.58
N ILE A 279 7.07 9.32 0.37
CA ILE A 279 6.10 10.01 -0.49
C ILE A 279 6.75 10.21 -1.86
N PHE A 280 6.04 9.90 -2.92
CA PHE A 280 6.51 10.06 -4.30
C PHE A 280 5.39 10.56 -5.20
N TYR A 281 5.76 11.22 -6.30
CA TYR A 281 4.83 11.70 -7.31
C TYR A 281 4.90 10.82 -8.55
N GLU A 282 3.76 10.35 -9.03
CA GLU A 282 3.68 9.44 -10.17
C GLU A 282 2.33 9.58 -10.88
N GLN A 283 2.32 9.51 -12.22
CA GLN A 283 1.09 9.49 -13.03
C GLN A 283 0.08 10.63 -12.78
N GLY A 284 0.54 11.77 -12.23
CA GLY A 284 -0.34 12.90 -11.93
C GLY A 284 -0.63 13.10 -10.45
N ASP A 285 -0.26 12.14 -9.60
CA ASP A 285 -0.68 12.09 -8.21
C ASP A 285 0.48 11.84 -7.25
N PHE A 286 0.31 12.28 -6.00
CA PHE A 286 1.20 11.88 -4.91
C PHE A 286 0.72 10.58 -4.29
N TYR A 287 1.68 9.76 -3.88
CA TYR A 287 1.44 8.49 -3.19
C TYR A 287 2.36 8.39 -2.00
N ILE A 288 1.90 7.68 -0.97
CA ILE A 288 2.73 7.27 0.16
C ILE A 288 2.87 5.74 0.17
N THR A 289 4.06 5.26 0.54
CA THR A 289 4.31 3.84 0.81
C THR A 289 5.03 3.65 2.14
N ASP A 290 4.77 2.50 2.76
CA ASP A 290 5.56 2.00 3.88
C ASP A 290 6.82 1.28 3.36
N LEU A 291 7.97 1.57 3.94
CA LEU A 291 9.25 0.92 3.61
C LEU A 291 9.57 -0.20 4.61
N GLY A 292 8.58 -1.02 4.95
CA GLY A 292 8.67 -2.11 5.92
C GLY A 292 9.03 -1.64 7.33
N SER A 293 8.42 -0.53 7.74
CA SER A 293 8.67 0.02 9.07
C SER A 293 8.21 -0.93 10.18
N CYS A 294 8.85 -0.87 11.36
CA CYS A 294 8.53 -1.80 12.46
C CYS A 294 7.11 -1.60 13.00
N ASN A 295 6.63 -0.35 13.01
CA ASN A 295 5.31 0.00 13.52
C ASN A 295 4.25 0.13 12.43
N GLY A 296 4.68 0.14 11.17
CA GLY A 296 3.83 0.34 10.00
C GLY A 296 3.44 1.81 9.79
N THR A 297 3.22 2.15 8.52
CA THR A 297 2.53 3.37 8.10
C THR A 297 1.03 3.07 8.00
N CYS A 298 0.20 3.93 8.60
CA CYS A 298 -1.25 3.73 8.58
C CYS A 298 -2.02 5.01 8.27
N LEU A 299 -3.21 4.83 7.70
CA LEU A 299 -4.15 5.88 7.33
C LEU A 299 -5.22 5.98 8.40
N ARG A 300 -5.43 7.16 8.97
CA ARG A 300 -6.47 7.37 9.98
C ARG A 300 -7.80 7.67 9.31
N LEU A 301 -8.87 6.97 9.70
CA LEU A 301 -10.18 7.08 9.04
C LEU A 301 -10.90 8.41 9.33
N SER A 302 -10.67 8.99 10.51
CA SER A 302 -11.29 10.24 10.94
C SER A 302 -10.41 11.00 11.94
N PRO A 303 -10.60 12.33 12.07
CA PRO A 303 -9.98 13.09 13.13
C PRO A 303 -10.37 12.55 14.52
N GLU A 304 -9.59 12.90 15.55
CA GLU A 304 -9.93 12.50 16.91
C GLU A 304 -11.38 12.87 17.28
N ARG A 305 -12.14 11.88 17.79
CA ARG A 305 -13.53 12.03 18.23
C ARG A 305 -14.52 12.47 17.14
N ALA A 306 -14.16 12.33 15.87
CA ALA A 306 -15.07 12.51 14.75
C ALA A 306 -15.44 11.16 14.13
N GLU A 307 -16.69 11.01 13.70
CA GLU A 307 -17.08 9.84 12.90
C GLU A 307 -16.45 9.92 11.51
N SER A 308 -16.07 8.77 10.95
CA SER A 308 -15.62 8.68 9.55
C SER A 308 -16.80 8.52 8.59
N GLY A 309 -16.52 8.57 7.29
CA GLY A 309 -17.40 7.96 6.30
C GLY A 309 -17.35 6.43 6.35
N TRP A 310 -18.10 5.77 5.47
CA TRP A 310 -17.89 4.34 5.21
C TRP A 310 -16.67 4.18 4.31
N HIS A 311 -15.73 3.32 4.72
CA HIS A 311 -14.55 2.97 3.94
C HIS A 311 -14.59 1.50 3.57
N PRO A 312 -14.42 1.13 2.29
CA PRO A 312 -14.38 -0.27 1.88
C PRO A 312 -13.17 -0.97 2.50
N ILE A 313 -13.37 -2.21 2.91
CA ILE A 313 -12.33 -3.12 3.39
C ILE A 313 -11.93 -4.01 2.22
N LEU A 314 -10.66 -3.95 1.84
CA LEU A 314 -10.11 -4.79 0.78
C LEU A 314 -9.62 -6.15 1.32
N ASP A 315 -9.57 -7.16 0.46
CA ASP A 315 -9.02 -8.46 0.83
C ASP A 315 -7.53 -8.35 1.23
N GLY A 316 -7.19 -8.90 2.39
CA GLY A 316 -5.86 -8.88 2.97
C GLY A 316 -5.49 -7.55 3.66
N GLU A 317 -6.41 -6.60 3.76
CA GLU A 317 -6.20 -5.34 4.48
C GLU A 317 -6.10 -5.57 6.00
N VAL A 318 -5.38 -4.67 6.69
CA VAL A 318 -5.23 -4.72 8.14
C VAL A 318 -5.87 -3.46 8.74
N LEU A 319 -6.97 -3.67 9.46
CA LEU A 319 -7.68 -2.66 10.22
C LEU A 319 -7.06 -2.53 11.62
N GLY A 320 -6.75 -1.31 12.03
CA GLY A 320 -6.43 -0.95 13.40
C GLY A 320 -7.65 -0.40 14.12
N ALA A 321 -7.87 -0.84 15.35
CA ALA A 321 -8.75 -0.18 16.32
C ALA A 321 -7.93 0.03 17.59
N GLY A 322 -7.61 1.29 17.93
CA GLY A 322 -6.61 1.57 18.97
C GLY A 322 -5.28 0.86 18.70
N CYS A 323 -4.80 0.06 19.65
CA CYS A 323 -3.57 -0.74 19.50
C CYS A 323 -3.80 -2.15 18.93
N SER A 324 -5.05 -2.59 18.78
CA SER A 324 -5.35 -3.91 18.22
C SER A 324 -5.31 -3.89 16.69
N LYS A 325 -4.65 -4.89 16.09
CA LYS A 325 -4.59 -5.09 14.63
C LYS A 325 -5.42 -6.28 14.22
N ILE A 326 -6.24 -6.09 13.19
CA ILE A 326 -7.22 -7.06 12.69
C ILE A 326 -6.96 -7.25 11.20
N ARG A 327 -6.50 -8.43 10.81
CA ARG A 327 -6.36 -8.82 9.41
C ARG A 327 -7.73 -9.24 8.87
N CYS A 328 -8.10 -8.63 7.75
CA CYS A 328 -9.36 -8.87 7.06
C CYS A 328 -9.14 -9.78 5.86
N LYS A 329 -9.95 -10.82 5.72
CA LYS A 329 -10.00 -11.67 4.53
C LYS A 329 -11.42 -11.70 4.00
N VAL A 330 -11.59 -11.17 2.79
CA VAL A 330 -12.89 -10.94 2.18
C VAL A 330 -13.17 -12.06 1.18
N ARG A 331 -14.36 -12.65 1.25
CA ARG A 331 -14.89 -13.51 0.18
C ARG A 331 -16.22 -12.95 -0.26
N LEU A 332 -16.28 -12.52 -1.52
CA LEU A 332 -17.51 -12.11 -2.17
C LEU A 332 -18.05 -13.27 -3.03
N PRO A 333 -19.37 -13.42 -3.17
CA PRO A 333 -19.96 -14.39 -4.08
C PRO A 333 -19.61 -14.07 -5.53
N GLU A 334 -19.35 -15.08 -6.35
CA GLU A 334 -19.05 -14.89 -7.77
C GLU A 334 -20.25 -14.25 -8.49
N GLY A 335 -20.12 -13.00 -8.95
CA GLY A 335 -21.14 -12.35 -9.78
C GLY A 335 -21.35 -10.84 -9.64
N SER A 336 -20.69 -10.14 -8.71
CA SER A 336 -20.89 -8.69 -8.49
C SER A 336 -19.95 -7.75 -9.27
N GLY A 337 -19.30 -8.24 -10.34
CA GLY A 337 -18.55 -7.37 -11.25
C GLY A 337 -19.50 -6.67 -12.21
N THR A 338 -19.93 -5.45 -11.90
CA THR A 338 -20.66 -4.60 -12.86
C THR A 338 -19.79 -4.30 -14.08
N SER A 339 -20.45 -4.42 -15.23
CA SER A 339 -20.01 -4.09 -16.58
C SER A 339 -19.75 -2.60 -16.78
#